data_AF-A0A1V4VY59-F1
#
_entry.id   AF-A0A1V4VY59-F1
#
_cell.length_a   1.000
_cell.length_b   1.000
_cell.length_c   1.000
_cell.angle_alpha   90.00
_cell.angle_beta   90.00
_cell.angle_gamma   90.00
#
_symmetry.space_group_name_H-M   'P 1'
#
loop_
_entity.id
_entity.type
_entity.pdbx_description
1 polymer ?
#
loop_
_entity_poly.entity_id
_entity_poly.type
_entity_poly.pdbx_seq_one_letter_code
_entity_poly.pdbx_strand_id
1 'polypeptide(L)'
;MDIASANLYFTERLNTTAWDNASDANKLKALSQAERELEFYKDRVDMTRFYYAVYEQVLWLLTGDTRSELQQAGVTAVSIGSTSEQYNPGHDVLIAPRAWFYLRGPFVKTGGLR
;
A
#
# COMPACT_ATOMS: atom_id res chain seq x y z
N MET A 1 -1.21 -15.01 2.38
CA MET A 1 0.25 -14.71 2.30
C MET A 1 0.99 -15.08 3.59
N ASP A 2 2.33 -15.17 3.58
CA ASP A 2 3.17 -15.44 4.75
C ASP A 2 4.24 -14.35 5.02
N ILE A 3 4.79 -14.35 6.24
CA ILE A 3 5.78 -13.36 6.71
C ILE A 3 7.11 -13.49 5.95
N ALA A 4 7.55 -14.69 5.57
CA ALA A 4 8.84 -14.87 4.90
C ALA A 4 8.81 -14.27 3.50
N SER A 5 7.72 -14.48 2.76
CA SER A 5 7.50 -13.84 1.46
C SER A 5 7.45 -12.31 1.55
N ALA A 6 6.81 -11.77 2.59
CA ALA A 6 6.80 -10.32 2.85
C ALA A 6 8.20 -9.78 3.20
N ASN A 7 8.97 -10.50 4.01
CA ASN A 7 10.34 -10.13 4.35
C ASN A 7 11.22 -10.02 3.10
N LEU A 8 11.11 -10.97 2.16
CA LEU A 8 11.85 -10.92 0.89
C LEU A 8 11.50 -9.68 0.05
N TYR A 9 10.24 -9.25 0.06
CA TYR A 9 9.85 -8.02 -0.62
C TYR A 9 10.43 -6.78 0.09
N PHE A 10 10.41 -6.77 1.41
CA PHE A 10 10.85 -5.62 2.21
C PHE A 10 12.37 -5.44 2.29
N THR A 11 13.19 -6.46 1.99
CA THR A 11 14.67 -6.29 1.96
C THR A 11 15.14 -5.27 0.92
N GLU A 12 14.38 -5.10 -0.16
CA GLU A 12 14.70 -4.15 -1.23
C GLU A 12 13.93 -2.82 -1.09
N ARG A 13 13.17 -2.67 0.00
CA ARG A 13 12.24 -1.55 0.20
C ARG A 13 12.74 -0.58 1.26
N LEU A 14 12.66 0.71 0.97
CA LEU A 14 12.91 1.77 1.95
C LEU A 14 11.68 2.00 2.84
N ASN A 15 11.92 2.49 4.06
CA ASN A 15 10.90 2.85 5.06
C ASN A 15 10.09 1.67 5.62
N THR A 16 10.73 0.53 5.85
CA THR A 16 10.11 -0.70 6.40
C THR A 16 10.03 -0.73 7.92
N THR A 17 10.43 0.34 8.62
CA THR A 17 10.50 0.40 10.09
C THR A 17 9.22 -0.03 10.79
N ALA A 18 8.05 0.29 10.22
CA ALA A 18 6.76 -0.15 10.75
C ALA A 18 6.56 -1.67 10.69
N TRP A 19 7.01 -2.31 9.62
CA TRP A 19 7.06 -3.76 9.50
C TRP A 19 8.10 -4.36 10.45
N ASP A 20 9.31 -3.79 10.48
CA ASP A 20 10.42 -4.31 11.29
C ASP A 20 10.11 -4.29 12.80
N ASN A 21 9.40 -3.26 13.28
CA ASN A 21 8.99 -3.12 14.67
C ASN A 21 7.69 -3.87 15.03
N ALA A 22 6.93 -4.35 14.04
CA ALA A 22 5.68 -5.07 14.29
C ALA A 22 5.93 -6.49 14.80
N SER A 23 5.13 -6.93 15.77
CA SER A 23 5.12 -8.34 16.20
C SER A 23 4.58 -9.24 15.09
N ASP A 24 4.99 -10.51 15.08
CA ASP A 24 4.50 -11.49 14.09
C ASP A 24 2.98 -11.62 14.08
N ALA A 25 2.35 -11.53 15.25
CA ALA A 25 0.89 -11.50 15.37
C ALA A 25 0.27 -10.30 14.64
N ASN A 26 0.87 -9.12 14.74
CA ASN A 26 0.39 -7.92 14.04
C ASN A 26 0.68 -8.01 12.53
N LYS A 27 1.83 -8.53 12.13
CA LYS A 27 2.18 -8.80 10.73
C LYS A 27 1.15 -9.72 10.05
N LEU A 28 0.79 -10.83 10.71
CA LEU A 28 -0.23 -11.76 10.20
C LEU A 28 -1.62 -11.14 10.09
N LYS A 29 -2.02 -10.34 11.09
CA LYS A 29 -3.30 -9.61 11.05
C LYS A 29 -3.32 -8.60 9.90
N ALA A 30 -2.26 -7.81 9.75
CA ALA A 30 -2.13 -6.83 8.68
C ALA A 30 -2.14 -7.49 7.29
N LEU A 31 -1.42 -8.60 7.10
CA LEU A 31 -1.46 -9.39 5.87
C LEU A 31 -2.88 -9.88 5.54
N SER A 32 -3.57 -10.43 6.53
CA SER A 32 -4.94 -10.92 6.36
C SER A 32 -5.94 -9.80 6.03
N GLN A 33 -5.75 -8.63 6.65
CA GLN A 33 -6.59 -7.45 6.39
C GLN A 33 -6.32 -6.88 4.99
N ALA A 34 -5.06 -6.67 4.64
CA ALA A 34 -4.67 -6.15 3.32
C ALA A 34 -5.13 -7.07 2.18
N GLU A 35 -4.98 -8.40 2.32
CA GLU A 35 -5.44 -9.36 1.33
C GLU A 35 -6.97 -9.27 1.14
N ARG A 36 -7.73 -9.10 2.24
CA ARG A 36 -9.18 -8.92 2.18
C ARG A 36 -9.60 -7.60 1.53
N GLU A 37 -8.92 -6.50 1.85
CA GLU A 37 -9.20 -5.18 1.26
C GLU A 37 -8.94 -5.17 -0.24
N LEU A 38 -7.96 -5.95 -0.70
CA LEU A 38 -7.59 -6.01 -2.11
C LEU A 38 -8.19 -7.18 -2.89
N GLU A 39 -8.89 -8.12 -2.24
CA GLU A 39 -9.39 -9.37 -2.86
C GLU A 39 -10.18 -9.11 -4.15
N PHE A 40 -10.94 -8.02 -4.21
CA PHE A 40 -11.70 -7.61 -5.40
C PHE A 40 -10.84 -7.37 -6.66
N TYR A 41 -9.56 -7.04 -6.48
CA TYR A 41 -8.62 -6.77 -7.56
C TYR A 41 -7.80 -7.98 -7.97
N LYS A 42 -7.85 -9.08 -7.20
CA LYS A 42 -7.02 -10.28 -7.39
C LYS A 42 -7.15 -10.90 -8.77
N ASP A 43 -8.36 -10.93 -9.32
CA ASP A 43 -8.63 -11.48 -10.66
C ASP A 43 -8.35 -10.48 -11.79
N ARG A 44 -8.05 -9.21 -11.45
CA ARG A 44 -7.88 -8.12 -12.42
C ARG A 44 -6.41 -7.83 -12.74
N VAL A 45 -5.48 -8.33 -11.94
CA VAL A 45 -4.05 -8.12 -12.10
C VAL A 45 -3.30 -9.44 -12.04
N ASP A 46 -2.06 -9.46 -12.54
CA ASP A 46 -1.20 -10.62 -12.35
C ASP A 46 -0.87 -10.83 -10.87
N MET A 47 -0.61 -12.09 -10.53
CA MET A 47 -0.39 -12.52 -9.15
C MET A 47 0.79 -11.80 -8.49
N THR A 48 1.85 -11.49 -9.25
CA THR A 48 3.02 -10.76 -8.73
C THR A 48 2.66 -9.33 -8.35
N ARG A 49 1.95 -8.60 -9.21
CA ARG A 49 1.46 -7.24 -8.90
C ARG A 49 0.46 -7.24 -7.76
N PHE A 50 -0.43 -8.23 -7.72
CA PHE A 50 -1.34 -8.38 -6.59
C PHE A 50 -0.56 -8.50 -5.28
N TYR A 51 0.50 -9.32 -5.27
CA TYR A 51 1.30 -9.52 -4.08
C TYR A 51 2.05 -8.27 -3.64
N TYR A 52 2.64 -7.53 -4.57
CA TYR A 52 3.27 -6.25 -4.25
C TYR A 52 2.26 -5.23 -3.72
N ALA A 53 1.04 -5.21 -4.28
CA ALA A 53 -0.02 -4.35 -3.77
C ALA A 53 -0.38 -4.70 -2.32
N VAL A 54 -0.51 -5.99 -1.99
CA VAL A 54 -0.79 -6.44 -0.63
C VAL A 54 0.33 -6.04 0.32
N TYR A 55 1.61 -6.19 -0.04
CA TYR A 55 2.71 -5.79 0.83
C TYR A 55 2.77 -4.28 1.09
N GLU A 56 2.51 -3.44 0.08
CA GLU A 56 2.42 -1.99 0.29
C GLU A 56 1.21 -1.62 1.17
N GLN A 57 0.09 -2.32 1.01
CA GLN A 57 -1.10 -2.13 1.87
C GLN A 57 -0.80 -2.51 3.33
N VAL A 58 -0.10 -3.63 3.56
CA VAL A 58 0.34 -4.07 4.89
C VAL A 58 1.21 -3.01 5.57
N LEU A 59 2.19 -2.49 4.83
CA LEU A 59 3.11 -1.50 5.37
C LEU A 59 2.37 -0.21 5.72
N TRP A 60 1.37 0.16 4.92
CA TRP A 60 0.47 1.29 5.20
C TRP A 60 -0.39 1.06 6.45
N LEU A 61 -0.98 -0.13 6.62
CA LEU A 61 -1.76 -0.50 7.81
C LEU A 61 -0.91 -0.52 9.09
N LEU A 62 0.34 -1.02 9.01
CA LEU A 62 1.25 -1.13 10.16
C LEU A 62 1.93 0.19 10.53
N THR A 63 2.15 1.08 9.56
CA THR A 63 2.65 2.45 9.83
C THR A 63 1.66 3.23 10.70
N GLY A 64 0.43 2.72 10.78
CA GLY A 64 -0.58 3.17 11.70
C GLY A 64 -1.63 3.96 10.96
N ASP A 65 -2.81 3.88 11.53
CA ASP A 65 -3.99 4.69 11.28
C ASP A 65 -3.75 6.19 11.60
N THR A 66 -2.53 6.70 11.40
CA THR A 66 -2.22 8.11 11.62
C THR A 66 -3.15 8.98 10.79
N ARG A 67 -3.67 8.48 9.66
CA ARG A 67 -4.61 9.21 8.80
C ARG A 67 -5.98 9.43 9.44
N SER A 68 -6.53 8.52 10.24
CA SER A 68 -7.82 8.76 10.91
C SER A 68 -7.67 9.72 12.09
N GLU A 69 -6.55 9.65 12.82
CA GLU A 69 -6.18 10.67 13.83
C GLU A 69 -5.88 12.05 13.17
N LEU A 70 -5.17 12.08 12.04
CA LEU A 70 -4.81 13.29 11.31
C LEU A 70 -6.00 13.91 10.55
N GLN A 71 -6.91 13.11 10.00
CA GLN A 71 -8.15 13.60 9.38
C GLN A 71 -9.15 14.10 10.43
N GLN A 72 -9.25 13.46 11.60
CA GLN A 72 -9.97 14.03 12.74
C GLN A 72 -9.36 15.37 13.19
N ALA A 73 -8.05 15.52 13.07
CA ALA A 73 -7.33 16.77 13.33
C ALA A 73 -7.36 17.79 12.16
N GLY A 74 -8.04 17.50 11.05
CA GLY A 74 -8.17 18.41 9.90
C GLY A 74 -6.91 18.53 9.02
N VAL A 75 -5.94 17.64 9.18
CA VAL A 75 -4.66 17.68 8.47
C VAL A 75 -4.79 17.03 7.08
N THR A 76 -4.75 17.85 6.04
CA THR A 76 -4.87 17.43 4.63
C THR A 76 -3.54 16.99 4.01
N ALA A 77 -2.41 17.14 4.71
CA ALA A 77 -1.07 16.76 4.26
C ALA A 77 -0.17 16.45 5.46
N VAL A 78 0.51 15.30 5.44
CA VAL A 78 1.59 15.00 6.39
C VAL A 78 2.90 14.84 5.64
N SER A 79 3.88 15.63 6.05
CA SER A 79 5.26 15.53 5.59
C SER A 79 5.96 14.42 6.37
N ILE A 80 6.00 13.21 5.82
CA ILE A 80 6.93 12.16 6.26
C ILE A 80 8.23 12.36 5.48
N GLY A 81 9.16 13.15 6.05
CA GLY A 81 10.44 13.46 5.40
C GLY A 81 10.29 14.22 4.07
N SER A 82 11.37 14.29 3.30
CA SER A 82 11.56 15.08 2.07
C SER A 82 10.63 14.73 0.89
N THR A 83 9.56 13.97 1.10
CA THR A 83 8.61 13.57 0.05
C THR A 83 7.21 14.12 0.40
N SER A 84 6.80 15.17 -0.30
CA SER A 84 5.43 15.69 -0.24
C SER A 84 4.55 14.85 -1.16
N GLU A 85 3.72 13.96 -0.62
CA GLU A 85 2.69 13.25 -1.41
C GLU A 85 1.46 14.15 -1.56
N GLN A 86 1.23 14.63 -2.78
CA GLN A 86 -0.02 15.30 -3.14
C GLN A 86 -1.07 14.19 -3.40
N TYR A 87 -1.99 14.00 -2.46
CA TYR A 87 -3.05 12.99 -2.55
C TYR A 87 -3.99 13.31 -3.73
N ASN A 88 -3.81 12.60 -4.84
CA ASN A 88 -4.58 12.76 -6.06
C ASN A 88 -5.98 12.13 -5.88
N PRO A 89 -7.10 12.80 -6.22
CA PRO A 89 -8.48 12.35 -5.90
C PRO A 89 -9.01 11.17 -6.75
N GLY A 90 -8.15 10.40 -7.41
CA GLY A 90 -8.53 9.30 -8.32
C GLY A 90 -8.32 7.89 -7.76
N HIS A 91 -8.25 7.75 -6.44
CA HIS A 91 -7.86 6.52 -5.75
C HIS A 91 -8.73 6.30 -4.51
N ASP A 92 -9.08 5.04 -4.24
CA ASP A 92 -9.78 4.64 -3.02
C ASP A 92 -8.98 5.05 -1.79
N VAL A 93 -9.62 5.76 -0.85
CA VAL A 93 -8.96 6.32 0.35
C VAL A 93 -8.47 5.21 1.27
N LEU A 94 -9.05 4.02 1.15
CA LEU A 94 -8.74 2.83 1.94
C LEU A 94 -7.58 2.00 1.37
N ILE A 95 -7.09 2.31 0.18
CA ILE A 95 -5.96 1.61 -0.43
C ILE A 95 -4.72 2.51 -0.27
N ALA A 96 -3.54 1.90 -0.18
CA ALA A 96 -2.27 2.59 -0.11
C ALA A 96 -1.93 3.15 -1.50
N PRO A 97 -1.43 4.40 -1.64
CA PRO A 97 -1.12 4.99 -2.95
C PRO A 97 -0.19 4.13 -3.81
N ARG A 98 0.80 3.48 -3.19
CA ARG A 98 1.70 2.53 -3.88
C ARG A 98 1.02 1.22 -4.22
N ALA A 99 0.15 0.69 -3.36
CA ALA A 99 -0.64 -0.49 -3.69
C ALA A 99 -1.50 -0.24 -4.94
N TRP A 100 -2.14 0.93 -5.03
CA TRP A 100 -2.91 1.34 -6.21
C TRP A 100 -2.11 1.35 -7.50
N PHE A 101 -0.85 1.77 -7.46
CA PHE A 101 0.01 1.77 -8.63
C PHE A 101 0.15 0.35 -9.21
N TYR A 102 0.31 -0.65 -8.35
CA TYR A 102 0.37 -2.05 -8.77
C TYR A 102 -0.99 -2.57 -9.27
N LEU A 103 -2.10 -2.14 -8.65
CA LEU A 103 -3.45 -2.56 -9.02
C LEU A 103 -3.97 -1.95 -10.33
N ARG A 104 -3.63 -0.68 -10.60
CA ARG A 104 -4.13 0.06 -11.76
C ARG A 104 -3.42 -0.34 -13.06
N GLY A 105 -2.23 -0.95 -12.95
CA GLY A 105 -1.38 -1.31 -14.07
C GLY A 105 -0.86 -0.08 -14.84
N PRO A 106 0.05 -0.26 -15.82
CA PRO A 106 0.51 0.84 -16.63
C PRO A 106 -0.66 1.45 -17.41
N PHE A 107 -0.88 2.75 -17.24
CA PHE A 107 -1.60 3.56 -18.22
C PHE A 107 -0.75 3.55 -19.48
N VAL A 108 -0.94 2.55 -20.34
CA VAL A 108 -0.63 2.78 -21.74
C VAL A 108 -1.70 3.76 -22.22
N LYS A 109 -1.47 5.06 -21.98
CA LYS A 109 -1.96 6.08 -22.89
C LYS A 109 -1.22 5.80 -24.19
N THR A 110 -1.72 4.84 -24.97
CA THR A 110 -1.43 4.80 -26.39
C THR A 110 -2.04 6.10 -26.91
N GLY A 111 -1.21 7.16 -26.94
CA GLY A 111 -1.53 8.36 -27.64
C GLY A 111 -1.96 7.92 -29.03
N GLY A 112 -3.22 8.21 -29.39
CA GLY A 112 -3.65 8.09 -30.75
C GLY A 112 -2.71 8.94 -31.59
N LEU A 113 -1.82 8.28 -32.33
CA LEU A 113 -1.17 8.88 -33.47
C LEU A 113 -2.29 9.14 -34.46
N ARG A 114 -2.72 10.40 -34.52
CA ARG A 114 -3.46 10.96 -35.64
C ARG A 114 -2.49 11.20 -36.79
#